data_AF-A0A819Y9Q9-F1
#
_entry.id   AF-A0A819Y9Q9-F1
#
_cell.length_a   1.000
_cell.length_b   1.000
_cell.length_c   1.000
_cell.angle_alpha   90.00
_cell.angle_beta   90.00
_cell.angle_gamma   90.00
#
_symmetry.space_group_name_H-M   'P 1'
#
loop_
_entity.id
_entity.type
_entity.pdbx_description
1 polymer ?
#
loop_
_entity_poly.entity_id
_entity_poly.type
_entity_poly.pdbx_seq_one_letter_code
_entity_poly.pdbx_strand_id
1 'polypeptide(L)'
;MATAMQNDDSAIEKWKLRRTIQYLSSLRGRGTSLVTMIVPAQSQLSRTTKLLTDEYALSSCIKSSQTRHNVQQALSAAQGRLRLYTQNTLPENGLVLYTGIVYDEEQHRETKISMCIEPLQPLQYGLYRCETHFITDFLQQQIIDSVNDLNARRYGIMVIDGNGTLFARIDPQQGTTILKRIQVSLPKKHGRGGQSAPRFERLRREAIHNYLTKVAENAKSVFLNNQQHGLCNVDGFILSGSANLKQELAKSDLLGTQIQNKILRIIDVSYGGDNGLQETLRLSTDLLADLKLTQERQLLDEIFCQINLSSTTNETNTVSYTIGIDETSLILNEGSNLIDRLIIWENLITKRYVYQKRDEEKII
;
A
#
# COMPACT_ATOMS: atom_id res chain seq x y z
N MET A 1 -14.09 -1.64 -10.68
CA MET A 1 -13.30 -2.85 -11.02
C MET A 1 -11.91 -2.48 -11.54
N ALA A 2 -11.77 -1.71 -12.63
CA ALA A 2 -10.44 -1.35 -13.16
C ALA A 2 -9.46 -0.69 -12.15
N THR A 3 -9.93 0.21 -11.29
CA THR A 3 -9.10 0.85 -10.25
C THR A 3 -8.76 -0.07 -9.07
N ALA A 4 -9.59 -1.06 -8.77
CA ALA A 4 -9.27 -2.07 -7.75
C ALA A 4 -8.21 -3.05 -8.29
N MET A 5 -8.36 -3.49 -9.54
CA MET A 5 -7.40 -4.37 -10.21
C MET A 5 -6.01 -3.73 -10.34
N GLN A 6 -5.94 -2.42 -10.66
CA GLN A 6 -4.66 -1.68 -10.68
C GLN A 6 -3.97 -1.60 -9.31
N ASN A 7 -4.75 -1.53 -8.22
CA ASN A 7 -4.19 -1.52 -6.87
C ASN A 7 -3.65 -2.90 -6.48
N ASP A 8 -4.33 -3.97 -6.89
CA ASP A 8 -3.92 -5.35 -6.62
C ASP A 8 -2.63 -5.71 -7.38
N ASP A 9 -2.52 -5.31 -8.65
CA ASP A 9 -1.29 -5.49 -9.45
C ASP A 9 -0.09 -4.76 -8.83
N SER A 10 -0.29 -3.53 -8.36
CA SER A 10 0.75 -2.78 -7.63
C SER A 10 1.15 -3.46 -6.33
N ALA A 11 0.21 -4.07 -5.60
CA ALA A 11 0.50 -4.83 -4.38
C ALA A 11 1.35 -6.08 -4.69
N ILE A 12 1.08 -6.77 -5.81
CA ILE A 12 1.86 -7.92 -6.26
C ILE A 12 3.29 -7.51 -6.63
N GLU A 13 3.47 -6.40 -7.35
CA GLU A 13 4.80 -5.87 -7.69
C GLU A 13 5.60 -5.51 -6.44
N LYS A 14 4.95 -4.87 -5.46
CA LYS A 14 5.55 -4.58 -4.14
C LYS A 14 5.98 -5.86 -3.42
N TRP A 15 5.13 -6.88 -3.44
CA TRP A 15 5.45 -8.18 -2.82
C TRP A 15 6.65 -8.85 -3.50
N LYS A 16 6.68 -8.87 -4.84
CA LYS A 16 7.82 -9.38 -5.62
C LYS A 16 9.11 -8.65 -5.26
N LEU A 17 9.06 -7.32 -5.20
CA LEU A 17 10.21 -6.48 -4.84
C LEU A 17 10.68 -6.74 -3.40
N ARG A 18 9.75 -6.90 -2.46
CA ARG A 18 10.08 -7.23 -1.06
C ARG A 18 10.80 -8.57 -0.94
N ARG A 19 10.32 -9.60 -1.66
CA ARG A 19 10.95 -10.92 -1.72
C ARG A 19 12.33 -10.89 -2.37
N THR A 20 12.50 -10.13 -3.45
CA THR A 20 13.82 -10.00 -4.10
C THR A 20 14.82 -9.26 -3.21
N ILE A 21 14.39 -8.24 -2.46
CA ILE A 21 15.24 -7.56 -1.47
C ILE A 21 15.64 -8.50 -0.33
N GLN A 22 14.70 -9.28 0.19
CA GLN A 22 15.02 -10.26 1.24
C GLN A 22 16.01 -11.32 0.75
N TYR A 23 15.87 -11.76 -0.51
CA TYR A 23 16.85 -12.62 -1.14
C TYR A 23 18.21 -11.92 -1.26
N LEU A 24 18.26 -10.70 -1.79
CA LEU A 24 19.49 -9.91 -1.93
C LEU A 24 20.23 -9.66 -0.62
N SER A 25 19.50 -9.37 0.45
CA SER A 25 20.07 -9.09 1.77
C SER A 25 20.64 -10.33 2.46
N SER A 26 20.12 -11.52 2.12
CA SER A 26 20.64 -12.80 2.62
C SER A 26 21.98 -13.20 1.99
N LEU A 27 22.28 -12.68 0.80
CA LEU A 27 23.50 -13.01 0.07
C LEU A 27 24.72 -12.33 0.71
N ARG A 28 25.84 -13.06 0.72
CA ARG A 28 27.13 -12.58 1.24
C ARG A 28 28.27 -12.93 0.29
N GLY A 29 29.12 -11.94 0.03
CA GLY A 29 30.32 -12.08 -0.78
C GLY A 29 31.56 -12.40 0.06
N ARG A 30 32.57 -12.97 -0.59
CA ARG A 30 33.91 -13.14 -0.01
C ARG A 30 34.72 -11.86 -0.25
N GLY A 31 34.87 -11.04 0.79
CA GLY A 31 35.49 -9.71 0.67
C GLY A 31 34.62 -8.74 -0.14
N THR A 32 35.21 -7.70 -0.72
CA THR A 32 34.51 -6.69 -1.53
C THR A 32 34.22 -7.21 -2.94
N SER A 33 33.31 -8.16 -3.07
CA SER A 33 32.97 -8.81 -4.35
C SER A 33 31.58 -8.44 -4.90
N LEU A 34 30.80 -7.66 -4.15
CA LEU A 34 29.44 -7.28 -4.50
C LEU A 34 29.37 -5.79 -4.85
N VAL A 35 28.79 -5.49 -6.00
CA VAL A 35 28.62 -4.15 -6.52
C VAL A 35 27.14 -3.79 -6.46
N THR A 36 26.84 -2.70 -5.76
CA THR A 36 25.54 -2.04 -5.80
C THR A 36 25.68 -0.73 -6.57
N MET A 37 24.87 -0.57 -7.61
CA MET A 37 24.81 0.64 -8.42
C MET A 37 23.37 1.13 -8.56
N ILE A 38 23.17 2.42 -8.32
CA ILE A 38 21.92 3.14 -8.51
C ILE A 38 22.10 4.13 -9.65
N VAL A 39 21.24 4.03 -10.64
CA VAL A 39 21.11 4.95 -11.77
C VAL A 39 19.86 5.80 -11.52
N PRO A 40 20.02 7.12 -11.28
CA PRO A 40 18.87 7.98 -11.00
C PRO A 40 18.00 8.16 -12.24
N ALA A 41 16.73 8.51 -11.99
CA ALA A 41 15.77 8.85 -13.01
C ALA A 41 16.32 9.99 -13.90
N GLN A 42 16.04 9.92 -15.21
CA GLN A 42 16.44 10.94 -16.20
C GLN A 42 17.96 11.15 -16.38
N SER A 43 18.80 10.30 -15.78
CA SER A 43 20.24 10.40 -15.98
C SER A 43 20.70 9.84 -17.33
N GLN A 44 21.81 10.37 -17.86
CA GLN A 44 22.38 9.88 -19.09
C GLN A 44 23.20 8.61 -18.85
N LEU A 45 22.81 7.49 -19.48
CA LEU A 45 23.47 6.19 -19.31
C LEU A 45 24.97 6.24 -19.65
N SER A 46 25.36 7.08 -20.60
CA SER A 46 26.76 7.24 -21.02
C SER A 46 27.67 7.66 -19.86
N ARG A 47 27.17 8.46 -18.90
CA ARG A 47 27.93 8.86 -17.71
C ARG A 47 28.18 7.66 -16.80
N THR A 48 27.17 6.83 -16.58
CA THR A 48 27.27 5.61 -15.76
C THR A 48 28.20 4.58 -16.42
N THR A 49 28.14 4.42 -17.74
CA THR A 49 29.04 3.53 -18.48
C THR A 49 30.50 3.98 -18.40
N LYS A 50 30.77 5.29 -18.48
CA LYS A 50 32.12 5.84 -18.28
C LYS A 50 32.63 5.55 -16.88
N LEU A 51 31.83 5.83 -15.85
CA LEU A 51 32.18 5.53 -14.46
C LEU A 51 32.54 4.05 -14.27
N LEU A 52 31.75 3.11 -14.82
CA LEU A 52 32.08 1.68 -14.75
C LEU A 52 33.37 1.30 -15.49
N THR A 53 33.72 2.03 -16.54
CA THR A 53 34.95 1.77 -17.31
C THR A 53 36.17 2.26 -16.52
N ASP A 54 36.05 3.41 -15.89
CA ASP A 54 37.10 3.98 -15.04
C ASP A 54 37.32 3.11 -13.79
N GLU A 55 36.26 2.68 -13.11
CA GLU A 55 36.34 1.77 -11.96
C GLU A 55 36.91 0.39 -12.34
N TYR A 56 36.61 -0.10 -13.54
CA TYR A 56 37.22 -1.32 -14.05
C TYR A 56 38.73 -1.17 -14.22
N ALA A 57 39.20 -0.04 -14.75
CA ALA A 57 40.63 0.24 -14.88
C ALA A 57 41.33 0.33 -13.49
N LEU A 58 40.70 1.02 -12.53
CA LEU A 58 41.22 1.15 -11.16
C LEU A 58 41.29 -0.19 -10.41
N SER A 59 40.37 -1.11 -10.68
CA SER A 59 40.36 -2.43 -10.06
C SER A 59 41.64 -3.24 -10.32
N SER A 60 42.39 -2.94 -11.39
CA SER A 60 43.66 -3.60 -11.69
C SER A 60 44.73 -3.40 -10.60
N CYS A 61 44.66 -2.30 -9.85
CA CYS A 61 45.58 -1.97 -8.77
C CYS A 61 45.32 -2.74 -7.46
N ILE A 62 44.26 -3.55 -7.38
CA ILE A 62 43.96 -4.36 -6.19
C ILE A 62 45.06 -5.42 -5.99
N LYS A 63 45.60 -5.49 -4.77
CA LYS A 63 46.71 -6.38 -4.39
C LYS A 63 46.34 -7.86 -4.41
N SER A 64 45.17 -8.20 -3.87
CA SER A 64 44.67 -9.58 -3.83
C SER A 64 44.21 -10.04 -5.22
N SER A 65 44.82 -11.11 -5.75
CA SER A 65 44.48 -11.63 -7.09
C SER A 65 43.03 -12.11 -7.19
N GLN A 66 42.55 -12.83 -6.17
CA GLN A 66 41.17 -13.35 -6.13
C GLN A 66 40.15 -12.21 -6.07
N THR A 67 40.37 -11.22 -5.19
CA THR A 67 39.46 -10.07 -5.03
C THR A 67 39.44 -9.23 -6.29
N ARG A 68 40.60 -9.00 -6.91
CA ARG A 68 40.72 -8.30 -8.19
C ARG A 68 39.91 -8.98 -9.29
N HIS A 69 40.03 -10.30 -9.42
CA HIS A 69 39.29 -11.07 -10.41
C HIS A 69 37.77 -10.97 -10.17
N ASN A 70 37.31 -11.12 -8.93
CA ASN A 70 35.90 -11.06 -8.58
C ASN A 70 35.29 -9.68 -8.87
N VAL A 71 35.99 -8.59 -8.51
CA VAL A 71 35.56 -7.21 -8.80
C VAL A 71 35.49 -6.97 -10.30
N GLN A 72 36.52 -7.36 -11.06
CA GLN A 72 36.53 -7.23 -12.52
C GLN A 72 35.36 -7.97 -13.17
N GLN A 73 35.09 -9.21 -12.74
CA GLN A 73 33.96 -9.97 -13.26
C GLN A 73 32.60 -9.33 -12.93
N ALA A 74 32.43 -8.78 -11.71
CA ALA A 74 31.21 -8.09 -11.29
C ALA A 74 30.97 -6.82 -12.10
N LEU A 75 32.02 -6.04 -12.36
CA LEU A 75 31.97 -4.83 -13.18
C LEU A 75 31.70 -5.15 -14.67
N SER A 76 32.34 -6.17 -15.23
CA SER A 76 32.04 -6.62 -16.60
C SER A 76 30.59 -7.11 -16.72
N ALA A 77 30.05 -7.77 -15.69
CA ALA A 77 28.63 -8.16 -15.66
C ALA A 77 27.71 -6.93 -15.61
N ALA A 78 28.07 -5.92 -14.82
CA ALA A 78 27.32 -4.67 -14.73
C ALA A 78 27.28 -3.93 -16.07
N GLN A 79 28.43 -3.80 -16.73
CA GLN A 79 28.53 -3.22 -18.07
C GLN A 79 27.70 -4.01 -19.10
N GLY A 80 27.76 -5.34 -19.05
CA GLY A 80 26.96 -6.20 -19.94
C GLY A 80 25.46 -6.00 -19.77
N ARG A 81 24.98 -5.82 -18.52
CA ARG A 81 23.57 -5.52 -18.24
C ARG A 81 23.16 -4.12 -18.66
N LEU A 82 23.99 -3.11 -18.38
CA LEU A 82 23.68 -1.74 -18.78
C LEU A 82 23.62 -1.56 -20.30
N ARG A 83 24.38 -2.35 -21.07
CA ARG A 83 24.27 -2.35 -22.55
C ARG A 83 22.91 -2.81 -23.07
N LEU A 84 22.13 -3.55 -22.28
CA LEU A 84 20.76 -3.94 -22.66
C LEU A 84 19.79 -2.75 -22.62
N TYR A 85 20.15 -1.70 -21.88
CA TYR A 85 19.36 -0.47 -21.77
C TYR A 85 19.92 0.60 -22.71
N THR A 86 19.02 1.25 -23.44
CA THR A 86 19.26 2.45 -24.25
C THR A 86 18.65 3.65 -23.52
N GLN A 87 19.05 4.89 -23.88
CA GLN A 87 18.52 6.10 -23.22
C GLN A 87 16.98 6.19 -23.25
N ASN A 88 16.34 5.69 -24.31
CA ASN A 88 14.88 5.65 -24.44
C ASN A 88 14.22 4.46 -23.73
N THR A 89 15.00 3.47 -23.28
CA THR A 89 14.49 2.28 -22.59
C THR A 89 14.89 2.24 -21.11
N LEU A 90 15.51 3.32 -20.61
CA LEU A 90 15.70 3.50 -19.17
C LEU A 90 14.32 3.69 -18.53
N PRO A 91 13.99 2.94 -17.47
CA PRO A 91 12.72 3.12 -16.80
C PRO A 91 12.58 4.54 -16.22
N GLU A 92 11.35 5.05 -16.16
CA GLU A 92 11.05 6.41 -15.70
C GLU A 92 11.52 6.64 -14.26
N ASN A 93 11.46 5.60 -13.43
CA ASN A 93 11.84 5.66 -12.03
C ASN A 93 13.35 5.47 -11.78
N GLY A 94 14.14 5.22 -12.83
CA GLY A 94 15.56 4.89 -12.73
C GLY A 94 15.81 3.38 -12.68
N LEU A 95 17.05 2.99 -12.37
CA LEU A 95 17.48 1.59 -12.43
C LEU A 95 18.43 1.27 -11.30
N VAL A 96 18.21 0.12 -10.66
CA VAL A 96 19.10 -0.45 -9.66
C VAL A 96 19.77 -1.69 -10.22
N LEU A 97 21.07 -1.79 -10.03
CA LEU A 97 21.88 -2.89 -10.50
C LEU A 97 22.62 -3.53 -9.32
N TYR A 98 22.40 -4.82 -9.15
CA TYR A 98 23.11 -5.67 -8.21
C TYR A 98 23.92 -6.70 -9.00
N THR A 99 25.25 -6.59 -8.96
CA THR A 99 26.14 -7.57 -9.59
C THR A 99 27.22 -8.03 -8.64
N GLY A 100 27.60 -9.29 -8.73
CA GLY A 100 28.65 -9.81 -7.88
C GLY A 100 28.79 -11.31 -7.96
N ILE A 101 29.81 -11.81 -7.28
CA ILE A 101 30.01 -13.23 -7.07
C ILE A 101 29.69 -13.50 -5.61
N VAL A 102 28.69 -14.34 -5.39
CA VAL A 102 28.26 -14.81 -4.08
C VAL A 102 28.86 -16.20 -3.86
N TYR A 103 29.31 -16.42 -2.64
CA TYR A 103 29.77 -17.73 -2.22
C TYR A 103 28.69 -18.39 -1.38
N ASP A 104 28.24 -19.57 -1.81
CA ASP A 104 27.31 -20.37 -1.03
C ASP A 104 28.11 -21.31 -0.12
N GLU A 105 27.92 -21.18 1.20
CA GLU A 105 28.68 -21.95 2.19
C GLU A 105 28.27 -23.43 2.20
N GLU A 106 26.99 -23.73 1.97
CA GLU A 106 26.47 -25.10 2.03
C GLU A 106 26.94 -25.97 0.85
N GLN A 107 26.97 -25.38 -0.35
CA GLN A 107 27.35 -26.08 -1.58
C GLN A 107 28.81 -25.86 -1.98
N HIS A 108 29.55 -25.07 -1.20
CA HIS A 108 30.92 -24.62 -1.49
C HIS A 108 31.11 -24.10 -2.92
N ARG A 109 30.09 -23.47 -3.50
CA ARG A 109 30.05 -23.06 -4.90
C ARG A 109 29.96 -21.56 -5.05
N GLU A 110 30.73 -21.01 -5.98
CA GLU A 110 30.63 -19.61 -6.40
C GLU A 110 29.53 -19.46 -7.44
N THR A 111 28.59 -18.55 -7.17
CA THR A 111 27.49 -18.22 -8.09
C THR A 111 27.60 -16.76 -8.50
N LYS A 112 27.51 -16.53 -9.81
CA LYS A 112 27.50 -15.18 -10.37
C LYS A 112 26.08 -14.64 -10.37
N ILE A 113 25.86 -13.53 -9.69
CA ILE A 113 24.56 -12.87 -9.58
C ILE A 113 24.61 -11.56 -10.35
N SER A 114 23.57 -11.35 -11.16
CA SER A 114 23.38 -10.14 -11.93
C SER A 114 21.88 -9.90 -12.06
N MET A 115 21.39 -8.89 -11.32
CA MET A 115 19.98 -8.53 -11.27
C MET A 115 19.82 -7.02 -11.50
N CYS A 116 18.82 -6.69 -12.31
CA CYS A 116 18.40 -5.33 -12.57
C CYS A 116 17.00 -5.17 -12.00
N ILE A 117 16.77 -4.12 -11.22
CA ILE A 117 15.50 -3.87 -10.54
C ILE A 117 15.07 -2.44 -10.86
N GLU A 118 13.83 -2.30 -11.29
CA GLU A 118 13.17 -1.00 -11.39
C GLU A 118 12.56 -0.63 -10.01
N PRO A 119 12.87 0.56 -9.47
CA PRO A 119 12.29 1.03 -8.22
C PRO A 119 10.84 1.49 -8.41
N LEU A 120 10.04 1.43 -7.34
CA LEU A 120 8.63 1.85 -7.35
C LEU A 120 8.46 3.38 -7.47
N GLN A 121 9.46 4.12 -7.01
CA GLN A 121 9.48 5.58 -7.00
C GLN A 121 10.78 6.07 -7.63
N PRO A 122 10.75 7.25 -8.29
CA PRO A 122 11.89 7.77 -9.01
C PRO A 122 13.07 8.08 -8.08
N LEU A 123 14.24 7.55 -8.43
CA LEU A 123 15.48 7.77 -7.68
C LEU A 123 16.11 9.10 -8.06
N GLN A 124 16.37 9.95 -7.06
CA GLN A 124 16.92 11.30 -7.28
C GLN A 124 18.45 11.32 -7.40
N TYR A 125 19.14 10.43 -6.68
CA TYR A 125 20.60 10.40 -6.63
C TYR A 125 21.16 9.05 -7.08
N GLY A 126 22.35 9.08 -7.66
CA GLY A 126 23.10 7.89 -8.03
C GLY A 126 24.03 7.45 -6.90
N LEU A 127 24.27 6.15 -6.82
CA LEU A 127 25.17 5.52 -5.85
C LEU A 127 25.98 4.45 -6.56
N TYR A 128 27.26 4.36 -6.26
CA TYR A 128 28.10 3.23 -6.64
C TYR A 128 28.91 2.82 -5.41
N ARG A 129 28.77 1.56 -4.98
CA ARG A 129 29.55 1.00 -3.88
C ARG A 129 29.88 -0.47 -4.10
N CYS A 130 31.09 -0.85 -3.68
CA CYS A 130 31.54 -2.22 -3.60
C CYS A 130 31.68 -2.63 -2.14
N GLU A 131 30.94 -3.64 -1.71
CA GLU A 131 30.86 -4.09 -0.33
C GLU A 131 30.88 -5.63 -0.24
N THR A 132 30.90 -6.15 0.98
CA THR A 132 30.74 -7.58 1.27
C THR A 132 29.29 -8.06 1.16
N HIS A 133 28.34 -7.14 1.21
CA HIS A 133 26.89 -7.38 1.14
C HIS A 133 26.27 -6.37 0.15
N PHE A 134 25.12 -6.70 -0.42
CA PHE A 134 24.37 -5.74 -1.24
C PHE A 134 23.70 -4.69 -0.34
N ILE A 135 23.84 -3.42 -0.72
CA ILE A 135 23.16 -2.32 -0.04
C ILE A 135 21.74 -2.23 -0.57
N THR A 136 20.75 -2.65 0.23
CA THR A 136 19.34 -2.64 -0.15
C THR A 136 18.50 -1.61 0.59
N ASP A 137 19.12 -0.83 1.48
CA ASP A 137 18.44 0.06 2.42
C ASP A 137 17.50 1.05 1.72
N PHE A 138 17.92 1.61 0.59
CA PHE A 138 17.13 2.57 -0.16
C PHE A 138 15.85 1.95 -0.75
N LEU A 139 15.91 0.72 -1.28
CA LEU A 139 14.71 0.02 -1.76
C LEU A 139 13.79 -0.37 -0.61
N GLN A 140 14.38 -0.78 0.53
CA GLN A 140 13.60 -1.11 1.72
C GLN A 140 12.85 0.11 2.26
N GLN A 141 13.50 1.28 2.30
CA GLN A 141 12.87 2.55 2.65
C GLN A 141 11.74 2.89 1.66
N GLN A 142 11.96 2.76 0.35
CA GLN A 142 10.90 2.99 -0.64
C GLN A 142 9.69 2.05 -0.48
N ILE A 143 9.91 0.79 -0.09
CA ILE A 143 8.80 -0.13 0.22
C ILE A 143 8.06 0.34 1.48
N ILE A 144 8.77 0.73 2.53
CA ILE A 144 8.15 1.23 3.76
C ILE A 144 7.33 2.49 3.46
N ASP A 145 7.89 3.43 2.70
CA ASP A 145 7.24 4.68 2.33
C ASP A 145 6.03 4.43 1.42
N SER A 146 6.13 3.51 0.44
CA SER A 146 5.01 3.15 -0.43
C SER A 146 3.94 2.28 0.22
N VAL A 147 4.29 1.50 1.25
CA VAL A 147 3.33 0.86 2.16
C VAL A 147 2.65 1.94 3.00
N ASN A 148 3.39 2.95 3.44
CA ASN A 148 2.83 4.11 4.13
C ASN A 148 1.96 4.98 3.21
N ASP A 149 2.15 4.95 1.88
CA ASP A 149 1.27 5.60 0.91
C ASP A 149 -0.03 4.82 0.66
N LEU A 150 -0.01 3.48 0.71
CA LEU A 150 -1.26 2.68 0.81
C LEU A 150 -1.94 2.86 2.17
N ASN A 151 -1.15 3.14 3.21
CA ASN A 151 -1.63 3.62 4.51
C ASN A 151 -1.95 5.11 4.48
N ALA A 152 -1.63 5.83 3.40
CA ALA A 152 -2.00 7.23 3.16
C ALA A 152 -3.46 7.38 2.78
N ARG A 153 -4.27 6.48 3.32
CA ARG A 153 -5.69 6.71 3.47
C ARG A 153 -5.86 7.94 4.33
N ARG A 154 -6.46 8.95 3.73
CA ARG A 154 -6.81 10.17 4.44
C ARG A 154 -8.15 9.93 5.08
N TYR A 155 -8.24 10.20 6.38
CA TYR A 155 -9.48 10.02 7.11
C TYR A 155 -10.06 11.38 7.49
N GLY A 156 -11.35 11.58 7.25
CA GLY A 156 -12.07 12.75 7.73
C GLY A 156 -12.60 12.51 9.13
N ILE A 157 -12.34 13.42 10.08
CA ILE A 157 -13.02 13.44 11.37
C ILE A 157 -14.00 14.60 11.38
N MET A 158 -15.23 14.31 11.81
CA MET A 158 -16.26 15.31 12.07
C MET A 158 -16.62 15.23 13.55
N VAL A 159 -16.24 16.25 14.31
CA VAL A 159 -16.63 16.39 15.73
C VAL A 159 -17.84 17.28 15.78
N ILE A 160 -18.97 16.73 16.23
CA ILE A 160 -20.27 17.41 16.30
C ILE A 160 -20.63 17.62 17.76
N ASP A 161 -20.80 18.88 18.13
CA ASP A 161 -21.28 19.29 19.44
C ASP A 161 -22.41 20.31 19.32
N GLY A 162 -23.14 20.53 20.40
CA GLY A 162 -24.23 21.50 20.44
C GLY A 162 -23.77 22.96 20.36
N ASN A 163 -22.50 23.22 20.66
CA ASN A 163 -21.87 24.55 20.61
C ASN A 163 -21.12 24.81 19.29
N GLY A 164 -20.94 23.78 18.46
CA GLY A 164 -20.20 23.90 17.21
C GLY A 164 -19.75 22.56 16.64
N THR A 165 -19.30 22.58 15.38
CA THR A 165 -18.67 21.45 14.72
C THR A 165 -17.24 21.76 14.30
N LEU A 166 -16.40 20.73 14.33
CA LEU A 166 -15.02 20.79 13.87
C LEU A 166 -14.83 19.72 12.80
N PHE A 167 -14.28 20.13 11.66
CA PHE A 167 -13.86 19.24 10.59
C PHE A 167 -12.34 19.16 10.58
N ALA A 168 -11.83 17.94 10.64
CA ALA A 168 -10.40 17.66 10.57
C ALA A 168 -10.15 16.54 9.56
N ARG A 169 -8.92 16.48 9.07
CA ARG A 169 -8.40 15.38 8.27
C ARG A 169 -7.17 14.82 8.95
N ILE A 170 -7.10 13.50 9.05
CA ILE A 170 -5.91 12.79 9.45
C ILE A 170 -5.16 12.42 8.19
N ASP A 171 -3.95 12.97 8.05
CA ASP A 171 -2.97 12.55 7.08
C ASP A 171 -1.85 11.79 7.82
N PRO A 172 -1.44 10.61 7.37
CA PRO A 172 -0.39 9.85 8.08
C PRO A 172 0.98 10.50 8.00
N GLN A 173 1.25 11.30 6.95
CA GLN A 173 2.53 12.00 6.81
C GLN A 173 2.56 13.35 7.55
N GLN A 174 1.45 14.10 7.56
CA GLN A 174 1.40 15.46 8.12
C GLN A 174 0.71 15.53 9.49
N GLY A 175 0.15 14.43 9.97
CA GLY A 175 -0.64 14.36 11.19
C GLY A 175 -2.07 14.89 11.00
N THR A 176 -2.66 15.39 12.08
CA THR A 176 -4.05 15.87 12.06
C THR A 176 -4.09 17.34 11.64
N THR A 177 -4.82 17.63 10.57
CA THR A 177 -5.03 18.98 10.05
C THR A 177 -6.48 19.41 10.29
N ILE A 178 -6.67 20.59 10.88
CA ILE A 178 -8.01 21.15 11.10
C ILE A 178 -8.40 21.95 9.87
N LEU A 179 -9.50 21.57 9.23
CA LEU A 179 -9.93 22.18 7.96
C LEU A 179 -10.86 23.37 8.21
N LYS A 180 -11.89 23.19 9.07
CA LYS A 180 -12.90 24.22 9.31
C LYS A 180 -13.57 24.06 10.66
N ARG A 181 -13.89 25.20 11.29
CA ARG A 181 -14.61 25.29 12.56
C ARG A 181 -15.92 26.04 12.33
N ILE A 182 -16.99 25.55 12.93
CA ILE A 182 -18.31 26.19 12.93
C ILE A 182 -18.74 26.33 14.38
N GLN A 183 -19.19 27.53 14.76
CA GLN A 183 -19.79 27.77 16.06
C GLN A 183 -21.28 28.05 15.88
N VAL A 184 -22.10 27.42 16.71
CA VAL A 184 -23.55 27.59 16.71
C VAL A 184 -24.05 27.55 18.16
N SER A 185 -25.02 28.41 18.48
CA SER A 185 -25.70 28.37 19.77
C SER A 185 -27.09 27.76 19.60
N LEU A 186 -27.24 26.49 19.96
CA LEU A 186 -28.54 25.82 19.94
C LEU A 186 -29.37 26.18 21.19
N PRO A 187 -30.71 26.30 21.07
CA PRO A 187 -31.58 26.50 22.22
C PRO A 187 -31.52 25.29 23.17
N LYS A 188 -31.34 25.58 24.46
CA LYS A 188 -31.25 24.56 25.52
C LYS A 188 -32.60 23.89 25.77
N LYS A 189 -32.57 22.67 26.34
CA LYS A 189 -33.78 21.99 26.78
C LYS A 189 -34.42 22.80 27.91
N HIS A 190 -35.67 23.24 27.72
CA HIS A 190 -36.44 23.82 28.81
C HIS A 190 -37.03 22.70 29.67
N GLY A 191 -36.81 22.77 30.99
CA GLY A 191 -37.36 21.81 31.96
C GLY A 191 -38.65 22.30 32.63
N ARG A 192 -39.11 23.53 32.32
CA ARG A 192 -40.32 24.11 32.89
C ARG A 192 -41.51 23.86 31.96
N GLY A 193 -42.56 23.23 32.48
CA GLY A 193 -43.79 22.94 31.73
C GLY A 193 -44.67 24.17 31.50
N GLY A 194 -45.64 24.05 30.58
CA GLY A 194 -46.62 25.09 30.25
C GLY A 194 -47.21 24.92 28.85
N GLN A 195 -48.22 25.73 28.50
CA GLN A 195 -48.88 25.72 27.18
C GLN A 195 -47.92 25.99 26.01
N SER A 196 -46.81 26.68 26.29
CA SER A 196 -45.77 27.01 25.31
C SER A 196 -44.68 25.94 25.18
N ALA A 197 -44.64 24.92 26.05
CA ALA A 197 -43.66 23.83 25.99
C ALA A 197 -43.55 23.13 24.63
N PRO A 198 -44.66 22.70 23.96
CA PRO A 198 -44.56 22.05 22.65
C PRO A 198 -44.03 22.99 21.56
N ARG A 199 -44.32 24.30 21.65
CA ARG A 199 -43.79 25.30 20.72
C ARG A 199 -42.28 25.43 20.83
N PHE A 200 -41.74 25.50 22.05
CA PHE A 200 -40.29 25.57 22.26
C PHE A 200 -39.58 24.29 21.84
N GLU A 201 -40.21 23.13 22.02
CA GLU A 201 -39.67 21.87 21.51
C GLU A 201 -39.62 21.85 19.98
N ARG A 202 -40.66 22.34 19.30
CA ARG A 202 -40.67 22.48 17.84
C ARG A 202 -39.58 23.43 17.34
N LEU A 203 -39.49 24.63 17.91
CA LEU A 203 -38.43 25.60 17.57
C LEU A 203 -37.03 25.01 17.77
N ARG A 204 -36.85 24.18 18.80
CA ARG A 204 -35.59 23.49 19.06
C ARG A 204 -35.29 22.42 18.01
N ARG A 205 -36.27 21.61 17.62
CA ARG A 205 -36.10 20.62 16.54
C ARG A 205 -35.80 21.28 15.20
N GLU A 206 -36.49 22.37 14.87
CA GLU A 206 -36.22 23.17 13.67
C GLU A 206 -34.79 23.74 13.69
N ALA A 207 -34.34 24.27 14.83
CA ALA A 207 -32.96 24.76 14.97
C ALA A 207 -31.91 23.65 14.83
N ILE A 208 -32.15 22.46 15.39
CA ILE A 208 -31.27 21.29 15.23
C ILE A 208 -31.21 20.85 13.77
N HIS A 209 -32.36 20.75 13.10
CA HIS A 209 -32.41 20.36 11.69
C HIS A 209 -31.62 21.34 10.81
N ASN A 210 -31.84 22.65 10.98
CA ASN A 210 -31.09 23.67 10.25
C ASN A 210 -29.58 23.60 10.52
N TYR A 211 -29.20 23.29 11.75
CA TYR A 211 -27.80 23.07 12.11
C TYR A 211 -27.20 21.86 11.40
N LEU A 212 -27.90 20.71 11.41
CA LEU A 212 -27.44 19.50 10.72
C LEU A 212 -27.32 19.71 9.21
N THR A 213 -28.26 20.43 8.58
CA THR A 213 -28.19 20.80 7.16
C THR A 213 -26.95 21.65 6.89
N LYS A 214 -26.69 22.67 7.72
CA LYS A 214 -25.49 23.50 7.61
C LYS A 214 -24.20 22.69 7.78
N VAL A 215 -24.17 21.73 8.71
CA VAL A 215 -23.03 20.83 8.91
C VAL A 215 -22.81 19.96 7.68
N ALA A 216 -23.87 19.39 7.10
CA ALA A 216 -23.80 18.55 5.92
C ALA A 216 -23.31 19.30 4.67
N GLU A 217 -23.79 20.53 4.44
CA GLU A 217 -23.31 21.39 3.35
C GLU A 217 -21.83 21.72 3.49
N ASN A 218 -21.40 22.06 4.72
CA ASN A 218 -19.99 22.34 4.98
C ASN A 218 -19.12 21.08 4.82
N ALA A 219 -19.60 19.92 5.23
CA ALA A 219 -18.92 18.65 5.01
C ALA A 219 -18.68 18.40 3.51
N LYS A 220 -19.72 18.60 2.68
CA LYS A 220 -19.61 18.51 1.22
C LYS A 220 -18.56 19.48 0.69
N SER A 221 -18.59 20.75 1.12
CA SER A 221 -17.63 21.77 0.66
C SER A 221 -16.17 21.48 1.03
N VAL A 222 -15.94 20.82 2.16
CA VAL A 222 -14.60 20.57 2.70
C VAL A 222 -14.00 19.28 2.15
N PHE A 223 -14.82 18.25 1.93
CA PHE A 223 -14.34 16.91 1.60
C PHE A 223 -14.54 16.50 0.14
N LEU A 224 -15.43 17.17 -0.62
CA LEU A 224 -15.60 16.92 -2.05
C LEU A 224 -14.72 17.89 -2.86
N ASN A 225 -13.90 17.34 -3.76
CA ASN A 225 -13.12 18.15 -4.69
C ASN A 225 -13.96 18.44 -5.96
N ASN A 226 -14.07 19.71 -6.32
CA ASN A 226 -14.88 20.14 -7.49
C ASN A 226 -14.28 19.71 -8.85
N GLN A 227 -12.99 19.36 -8.92
CA GLN A 227 -12.28 19.14 -10.18
C GLN A 227 -12.32 17.71 -10.72
N GLN A 228 -12.59 16.70 -9.89
CA GLN A 228 -12.57 15.28 -10.28
C GLN A 228 -13.92 14.60 -10.01
N HIS A 229 -14.99 15.06 -10.67
CA HIS A 229 -16.31 14.40 -10.64
C HIS A 229 -16.82 13.98 -9.24
N GLY A 230 -16.66 14.84 -8.23
CA GLY A 230 -17.20 14.57 -6.89
C GLY A 230 -16.50 13.44 -6.12
N LEU A 231 -15.29 13.04 -6.50
CA LEU A 231 -14.49 12.13 -5.70
C LEU A 231 -14.17 12.76 -4.33
N CYS A 232 -14.41 12.00 -3.26
CA CYS A 232 -14.05 12.41 -1.91
C CYS A 232 -12.53 12.40 -1.76
N ASN A 233 -11.96 13.48 -1.19
CA ASN A 233 -10.52 13.58 -0.87
C ASN A 233 -10.07 12.62 0.25
N VAL A 234 -11.03 11.97 0.90
CA VAL A 234 -10.82 11.06 2.03
C VAL A 234 -11.44 9.69 1.74
N ASP A 235 -10.81 8.66 2.29
CA ASP A 235 -11.19 7.26 2.09
C ASP A 235 -12.28 6.82 3.07
N GLY A 236 -12.32 7.44 4.25
CA GLY A 236 -13.38 7.20 5.20
C GLY A 236 -13.59 8.34 6.19
N PHE A 237 -14.75 8.31 6.84
CA PHE A 237 -15.19 9.32 7.80
C PHE A 237 -15.41 8.70 9.17
N ILE A 238 -15.01 9.44 10.20
CA ILE A 238 -15.29 9.14 11.60
C ILE A 238 -16.17 10.27 12.14
N LEU A 239 -17.37 9.90 12.57
CA LEU A 239 -18.30 10.83 13.21
C LEU A 239 -18.11 10.75 14.72
N SER A 240 -17.88 11.88 15.37
CA SER A 240 -17.72 11.96 16.82
C SER A 240 -18.62 13.03 17.41
N GLY A 241 -19.04 12.84 18.65
CA GLY A 241 -19.84 13.84 19.38
C GLY A 241 -20.36 13.35 20.72
N SER A 242 -20.80 14.28 21.57
CA SER A 242 -21.29 14.00 22.93
C SER A 242 -22.79 13.66 23.00
N ALA A 243 -23.55 14.00 21.95
CA ALA A 243 -25.00 13.84 21.91
C ALA A 243 -25.48 12.99 20.72
N ASN A 244 -26.78 12.67 20.72
CA ASN A 244 -27.45 11.95 19.63
C ASN A 244 -27.44 12.70 18.28
N LEU A 245 -26.94 13.94 18.21
CA LEU A 245 -26.84 14.75 16.99
C LEU A 245 -26.09 14.02 15.87
N LYS A 246 -25.01 13.30 16.19
CA LYS A 246 -24.25 12.52 15.20
C LYS A 246 -25.02 11.32 14.66
N GLN A 247 -25.89 10.71 15.48
CA GLN A 247 -26.75 9.60 15.05
C GLN A 247 -27.87 10.12 14.15
N GLU A 248 -28.45 11.28 14.48
CA GLU A 248 -29.41 11.95 13.60
C GLU A 248 -28.76 12.34 12.27
N LEU A 249 -27.53 12.86 12.29
CA LEU A 249 -26.81 13.18 11.06
C LEU A 249 -26.54 11.93 10.20
N ALA A 250 -26.09 10.83 10.81
CA ALA A 250 -25.80 9.57 10.11
C ALA A 250 -27.06 8.92 9.52
N LYS A 251 -28.21 9.06 10.20
CA LYS A 251 -29.51 8.56 9.72
C LYS A 251 -30.12 9.47 8.65
N SER A 252 -29.78 10.76 8.65
CA SER A 252 -30.32 11.71 7.69
C SER A 252 -29.62 11.61 6.33
N ASP A 253 -30.38 11.70 5.24
CA ASP A 253 -29.86 11.70 3.87
C ASP A 253 -29.14 13.03 3.49
N LEU A 254 -28.98 13.94 4.44
CA LEU A 254 -28.42 15.29 4.24
C LEU A 254 -26.94 15.24 3.82
N LEU A 255 -26.17 14.30 4.36
CA LEU A 255 -24.73 14.16 4.09
C LEU A 255 -24.42 13.76 2.64
N GLY A 256 -25.42 13.25 1.91
CA GLY A 256 -25.26 12.71 0.56
C GLY A 256 -24.64 11.31 0.58
N THR A 257 -25.02 10.50 -0.41
CA THR A 257 -24.65 9.08 -0.50
C THR A 257 -23.14 8.83 -0.52
N GLN A 258 -22.37 9.75 -1.10
CA GLN A 258 -20.90 9.67 -1.21
C GLN A 258 -20.21 9.67 0.15
N ILE A 259 -20.64 10.55 1.07
CA ILE A 259 -20.07 10.64 2.41
C ILE A 259 -20.65 9.54 3.30
N GLN A 260 -21.95 9.28 3.19
CA GLN A 260 -22.66 8.32 4.02
C GLN A 260 -22.13 6.88 3.84
N ASN A 261 -21.86 6.46 2.60
CA ASN A 261 -21.29 5.14 2.30
C ASN A 261 -19.85 4.98 2.81
N LYS A 262 -19.16 6.10 3.09
CA LYS A 262 -17.78 6.12 3.59
C LYS A 262 -17.69 6.35 5.10
N ILE A 263 -18.80 6.33 5.83
CA ILE A 263 -18.77 6.41 7.30
C ILE A 263 -18.24 5.09 7.87
N LEU A 264 -17.09 5.15 8.53
CA LEU A 264 -16.44 4.00 9.15
C LEU A 264 -17.05 3.68 10.50
N ARG A 265 -17.16 4.71 11.37
CA ARG A 265 -17.68 4.54 12.73
C ARG A 265 -18.22 5.84 13.31
N ILE A 266 -19.13 5.69 14.26
CA ILE A 266 -19.64 6.74 15.13
C ILE A 266 -19.04 6.53 16.53
N ILE A 267 -18.36 7.55 17.07
CA ILE A 267 -17.65 7.50 18.35
C ILE A 267 -18.31 8.47 19.35
N ASP A 268 -18.62 7.99 20.55
CA ASP A 268 -19.04 8.79 21.71
C ASP A 268 -17.83 9.45 22.36
N VAL A 269 -17.85 10.79 22.45
CA VAL A 269 -16.81 11.59 23.12
C VAL A 269 -17.45 12.52 24.13
N SER A 270 -16.72 12.83 25.20
CA SER A 270 -17.28 13.60 26.31
C SER A 270 -17.31 15.10 26.01
N TYR A 271 -16.37 15.58 25.19
CA TYR A 271 -16.18 16.99 24.88
C TYR A 271 -16.27 17.27 23.37
N GLY A 272 -16.69 18.48 23.01
CA GLY A 272 -16.63 18.99 21.64
C GLY A 272 -15.32 19.72 21.32
N GLY A 273 -15.18 20.15 20.07
CA GLY A 273 -14.05 20.97 19.62
C GLY A 273 -12.71 20.23 19.60
N ASP A 274 -11.63 20.92 19.95
CA ASP A 274 -10.26 20.39 19.87
C ASP A 274 -10.01 19.25 20.88
N ASN A 275 -10.59 19.34 22.09
CA ASN A 275 -10.48 18.27 23.08
C ASN A 275 -11.20 16.99 22.62
N GLY A 276 -12.39 17.16 22.02
CA GLY A 276 -13.12 16.04 21.41
C GLY A 276 -12.36 15.41 20.24
N LEU A 277 -11.64 16.21 19.46
CA LEU A 277 -10.79 15.71 18.37
C LEU A 277 -9.67 14.81 18.89
N GLN A 278 -8.98 15.22 19.96
CA GLN A 278 -7.90 14.41 20.56
C GLN A 278 -8.42 13.10 21.16
N GLU A 279 -9.57 13.14 21.84
CA GLU A 279 -10.22 11.94 22.37
C GLU A 279 -10.64 10.98 21.25
N THR A 280 -11.23 11.53 20.18
CA THR A 280 -11.60 10.76 18.98
C THR A 280 -10.37 10.11 18.35
N LEU A 281 -9.26 10.86 18.24
CA LEU A 281 -8.02 10.37 17.66
C LEU A 281 -7.51 9.14 18.42
N ARG A 282 -7.47 9.23 19.76
CA ARG A 282 -7.05 8.11 20.62
C ARG A 282 -7.94 6.88 20.49
N LEU A 283 -9.25 7.05 20.33
CA LEU A 283 -10.18 5.91 20.14
C LEU A 283 -10.14 5.36 18.70
N SER A 284 -9.71 6.19 17.74
CA SER A 284 -9.65 5.81 16.34
C SER A 284 -8.37 5.08 15.95
N THR A 285 -7.28 5.16 16.71
CA THR A 285 -6.01 4.47 16.39
C THR A 285 -6.20 2.97 16.19
N ASP A 286 -6.98 2.34 17.07
CA ASP A 286 -7.23 0.90 17.03
C ASP A 286 -8.03 0.54 15.77
N LEU A 287 -9.01 1.38 15.43
CA LEU A 287 -9.83 1.19 14.23
C LEU A 287 -9.03 1.32 12.95
N LEU A 288 -8.12 2.29 12.89
CA LEU A 288 -7.29 2.52 11.72
C LEU A 288 -6.32 1.35 11.47
N ALA A 289 -5.85 0.69 12.54
CA ALA A 289 -5.07 -0.54 12.43
C ALA A 289 -5.92 -1.71 11.89
N ASP A 290 -7.15 -1.86 12.38
CA ASP A 290 -8.07 -2.92 11.99
C ASP A 290 -8.53 -2.82 10.52
N LEU A 291 -8.59 -1.63 9.92
CA LEU A 291 -9.12 -1.46 8.56
C LEU A 291 -8.31 -2.18 7.47
N LYS A 292 -6.99 -2.36 7.66
CA LYS A 292 -6.18 -3.16 6.73
C LYS A 292 -6.55 -4.64 6.81
N LEU A 293 -6.62 -5.14 8.04
CA LEU A 293 -7.06 -6.51 8.32
C LEU A 293 -8.50 -6.75 7.90
N THR A 294 -9.34 -5.70 7.90
CA THR A 294 -10.76 -5.81 7.53
C THR A 294 -10.93 -6.11 6.05
N GLN A 295 -10.11 -5.54 5.15
CA GLN A 295 -10.19 -5.86 3.72
C GLN A 295 -9.76 -7.30 3.43
N GLU A 296 -8.69 -7.76 4.08
CA GLU A 296 -8.24 -9.15 4.00
C GLU A 296 -9.31 -10.10 4.55
N ARG A 297 -9.94 -9.75 5.69
CA ARG A 297 -11.06 -10.51 6.26
C ARG A 297 -12.26 -10.54 5.35
N GLN A 298 -12.65 -9.41 4.75
CA GLN A 298 -13.77 -9.36 3.80
C GLN A 298 -13.53 -10.28 2.59
N LEU A 299 -12.31 -10.30 2.05
CA LEU A 299 -11.94 -11.24 0.97
C LEU A 299 -12.05 -12.70 1.41
N LEU A 300 -11.61 -13.02 2.64
CA LEU A 300 -11.74 -14.36 3.19
C LEU A 300 -13.21 -14.73 3.46
N ASP A 301 -14.00 -13.79 3.98
CA ASP A 301 -15.42 -13.97 4.25
C ASP A 301 -16.22 -14.23 2.96
N GLU A 302 -15.90 -13.51 1.87
CA GLU A 302 -16.47 -13.76 0.53
C GLU A 302 -16.22 -15.22 0.08
N ILE A 303 -15.01 -15.74 0.29
CA ILE A 303 -14.66 -17.12 -0.04
C ILE A 303 -15.37 -18.11 0.87
N PHE A 304 -15.39 -17.87 2.17
CA PHE A 304 -16.10 -18.76 3.10
C PHE A 304 -17.60 -18.80 2.79
N CYS A 305 -18.20 -17.69 2.37
CA CYS A 305 -19.56 -17.68 1.85
C CYS A 305 -19.71 -18.56 0.59
N GLN A 306 -18.78 -18.51 -0.36
CA GLN A 306 -18.81 -19.38 -1.55
C GLN A 306 -18.67 -20.87 -1.18
N ILE A 307 -17.79 -21.19 -0.23
CA ILE A 307 -17.61 -22.55 0.32
C ILE A 307 -18.89 -23.05 1.00
N ASN A 308 -19.54 -22.20 1.79
CA ASN A 308 -20.77 -22.56 2.49
C ASN A 308 -21.94 -22.78 1.50
N LEU A 309 -22.03 -21.96 0.45
CA LEU A 309 -23.08 -22.05 -0.55
C LEU A 309 -22.99 -23.35 -1.36
N SER A 310 -21.79 -23.74 -1.79
CA SER A 310 -21.56 -24.98 -2.55
C SER A 310 -21.91 -26.24 -1.75
N SER A 311 -21.72 -26.21 -0.42
CA SER A 311 -21.99 -27.34 0.45
C SER A 311 -23.49 -27.62 0.66
N THR A 312 -24.36 -26.63 0.40
CA THR A 312 -25.80 -26.72 0.69
C THR A 312 -26.64 -27.14 -0.53
N THR A 313 -26.19 -26.86 -1.76
CA THR A 313 -26.88 -27.24 -2.99
C THR A 313 -26.26 -28.51 -3.60
N ASN A 314 -26.88 -29.67 -3.35
CA ASN A 314 -26.56 -30.95 -4.00
C ASN A 314 -26.99 -31.01 -5.49
N GLU A 315 -27.01 -29.87 -6.19
CA GLU A 315 -27.35 -29.80 -7.62
C GLU A 315 -26.11 -29.37 -8.41
N THR A 316 -25.40 -30.38 -8.90
CA THR A 316 -24.51 -30.43 -10.08
C THR A 316 -23.89 -29.10 -10.59
N ASN A 317 -22.57 -29.03 -10.48
CA ASN A 317 -21.62 -28.48 -11.46
C ASN A 317 -21.35 -26.97 -11.57
N THR A 318 -21.40 -26.21 -10.47
CA THR A 318 -20.62 -24.96 -10.40
C THR A 318 -19.69 -24.99 -9.19
N VAL A 319 -18.53 -25.64 -9.36
CA VAL A 319 -17.43 -25.54 -8.40
C VAL A 319 -16.86 -24.14 -8.52
N SER A 320 -17.27 -23.24 -7.63
CA SER A 320 -16.89 -21.82 -7.66
C SER A 320 -15.51 -21.53 -7.04
N TYR A 321 -14.88 -22.52 -6.40
CA TYR A 321 -13.60 -22.38 -5.74
C TYR A 321 -12.81 -23.70 -5.75
N THR A 322 -11.49 -23.61 -5.65
CA THR A 322 -10.61 -24.75 -5.40
C THR A 322 -9.62 -24.44 -4.31
N ILE A 323 -9.26 -25.44 -3.52
CA ILE A 323 -8.34 -25.31 -2.38
C ILE A 323 -7.30 -26.40 -2.48
N GLY A 324 -6.04 -26.02 -2.59
CA GLY A 324 -4.93 -26.95 -2.68
C GLY A 324 -4.06 -26.70 -3.90
N ILE A 325 -2.78 -27.02 -3.79
CA ILE A 325 -1.79 -26.69 -4.82
C ILE A 325 -2.03 -27.51 -6.09
N ASP A 326 -2.33 -28.79 -5.95
CA ASP A 326 -2.50 -29.69 -7.10
C ASP A 326 -3.76 -29.33 -7.90
N GLU A 327 -4.89 -29.15 -7.22
CA GLU A 327 -6.17 -28.74 -7.84
C GLU A 327 -6.08 -27.37 -8.51
N THR A 328 -5.54 -26.36 -7.80
CA THR A 328 -5.38 -25.01 -8.36
C THR A 328 -4.41 -25.00 -9.53
N SER A 329 -3.34 -25.82 -9.48
CA SER A 329 -2.39 -25.94 -10.60
C SER A 329 -3.00 -26.58 -11.83
N LEU A 330 -3.89 -27.56 -11.65
CA LEU A 330 -4.58 -28.24 -12.75
C LEU A 330 -5.50 -27.27 -13.48
N ILE A 331 -6.31 -26.50 -12.75
CA ILE A 331 -7.19 -25.46 -13.33
C ILE A 331 -6.38 -24.36 -14.01
N LEU A 332 -5.28 -23.92 -13.39
CA LEU A 332 -4.40 -22.91 -13.96
C LEU A 332 -3.80 -23.37 -15.30
N ASN A 333 -3.52 -24.67 -15.44
CA ASN A 333 -3.00 -25.28 -16.68
C ASN A 333 -4.09 -25.46 -17.75
N GLU A 334 -5.33 -25.80 -17.35
CA GLU A 334 -6.46 -25.96 -18.28
C GLU A 334 -6.93 -24.62 -18.87
N GLY A 335 -6.82 -23.52 -18.12
CA GLY A 335 -6.99 -22.17 -18.67
C GLY A 335 -6.98 -21.06 -17.62
N SER A 336 -6.15 -20.04 -17.85
CA SER A 336 -6.06 -18.86 -16.99
C SER A 336 -7.34 -18.03 -16.88
N ASN A 337 -8.23 -18.11 -17.89
CA ASN A 337 -9.50 -17.38 -17.92
C ASN A 337 -10.60 -18.00 -17.03
N LEU A 338 -10.37 -19.16 -16.40
CA LEU A 338 -11.34 -19.79 -15.50
C LEU A 338 -11.27 -19.24 -14.07
N ILE A 339 -10.19 -18.53 -13.72
CA ILE A 339 -9.93 -18.04 -12.36
C ILE A 339 -10.17 -16.54 -12.33
N ASP A 340 -11.15 -16.09 -11.55
CA ASP A 340 -11.39 -14.66 -11.30
C ASP A 340 -10.35 -14.08 -10.33
N ARG A 341 -10.11 -14.77 -9.20
CA ARG A 341 -9.15 -14.34 -8.16
C ARG A 341 -8.31 -15.50 -7.65
N LEU A 342 -7.00 -15.32 -7.64
CA LEU A 342 -6.04 -16.25 -7.04
C LEU A 342 -5.53 -15.67 -5.72
N ILE A 343 -5.87 -16.31 -4.61
CA ILE A 343 -5.39 -15.90 -3.28
C ILE A 343 -4.23 -16.80 -2.88
N ILE A 344 -3.09 -16.18 -2.57
CA ILE A 344 -1.87 -16.87 -2.16
C ILE A 344 -1.42 -16.33 -0.82
N TRP A 345 -1.10 -17.23 0.11
CA TRP A 345 -0.48 -16.85 1.36
C TRP A 345 0.99 -16.47 1.15
N GLU A 346 1.41 -15.33 1.70
CA GLU A 346 2.77 -14.79 1.49
C GLU A 346 3.89 -15.75 1.92
N ASN A 347 3.65 -16.57 2.96
CA ASN A 347 4.62 -17.47 3.55
C ASN A 347 4.42 -18.94 3.14
N LEU A 348 4.01 -19.17 1.89
CA LEU A 348 3.94 -20.53 1.34
C LEU A 348 5.33 -21.19 1.35
N ILE A 349 5.44 -22.35 2.00
CA ILE A 349 6.71 -23.09 2.18
C ILE A 349 7.05 -23.94 0.94
N THR A 350 6.05 -24.22 0.09
CA THR A 350 6.18 -25.12 -1.05
C THR A 350 7.10 -24.56 -2.13
N LYS A 351 8.04 -25.38 -2.60
CA LYS A 351 8.97 -25.06 -3.69
C LYS A 351 8.59 -25.82 -4.96
N ARG A 352 8.55 -25.12 -6.10
CA ARG A 352 8.38 -25.74 -7.42
C ARG A 352 9.74 -26.16 -7.96
N TYR A 353 9.92 -27.47 -8.19
CA TYR A 353 11.09 -28.00 -8.89
C TYR A 353 10.73 -28.31 -10.34
N VAL A 354 11.57 -27.88 -11.28
CA VAL A 354 11.45 -28.23 -12.70
C VAL A 354 12.68 -29.04 -13.05
N TYR A 355 12.50 -30.33 -13.28
CA TYR A 355 13.57 -31.22 -13.72
C TYR A 355 13.63 -31.19 -15.25
N GLN A 356 14.78 -30.82 -15.79
CA GLN A 356 15.06 -31.02 -17.21
C GLN A 356 15.81 -32.34 -17.37
N LYS A 357 15.24 -33.29 -18.08
CA LYS A 357 15.93 -34.53 -18.45
C LYS A 357 17.08 -34.14 -19.38
N ARG A 358 18.31 -34.53 -19.04
CA ARG A 358 19.46 -34.43 -19.98
C ARG A 358 19.27 -35.56 -20.99
N ASP A 359 18.87 -35.18 -22.20
CA ASP A 359 18.70 -35.98 -23.43
C ASP A 359 18.84 -37.50 -23.31
N GLU A 360 17.73 -38.19 -23.58
CA GLU A 360 17.76 -39.58 -24.04
C GLU A 360 18.52 -39.62 -25.37
N GLU A 361 19.47 -40.55 -25.47
CA GLU A 361 20.27 -40.80 -26.66
C GLU A 361 19.38 -40.93 -27.90
N LYS A 362 19.80 -40.27 -28.99
CA LYS A 362 19.29 -40.52 -30.34
C LYS A 362 19.36 -42.01 -30.63
N ILE A 363 18.21 -42.66 -30.68
CA ILE A 363 18.06 -43.94 -31.38
C ILE A 363 17.75 -43.57 -32.83
N ILE A 364 18.63 -44.05 -33.72
CA ILE A 364 18.60 -43.88 -35.19
C ILE A 364 17.32 -44.43 -35.79
#